data_AF-A0A402BA06-F1
#
_entry.id   AF-A0A402BA06-F1
#
_cell.length_a   1.000
_cell.length_b   1.000
_cell.length_c   1.000
_cell.angle_alpha   90.00
_cell.angle_beta   90.00
_cell.angle_gamma   90.00
#
_symmetry.space_group_name_H-M   'P 1'
#
loop_
_entity.id
_entity.type
_entity.pdbx_description
1 polymer ?
#
loop_
_entity_poly.entity_id
_entity_poly.type
_entity_poly.pdbx_seq_one_letter_code
_entity_poly.pdbx_strand_id
1 'polypeptide(L)'
;MSLRRGIPTDQLTNVLQVIQLGRRTGQLSVERGEGTQRETGEITFANGHITAAQSGQLDGRMALDWLKTWGPCRFVFVNTQTDRITGPMTNIQMSPSTPSTLPTTRPSFPAISSTTDPKQRAITGPLQAMQQQPPTLYGPQRTCAADEGLKRLAQANASRLHRHLYLLIDGNRPFTELVRLMGRQPGEVQQILRDLERIGIIQIP
;
A
#
# COMPACT_ATOMS: atom_id res chain seq x y z
N MET A 1 -0.71 13.79 -28.54
CA MET A 1 -1.02 13.11 -27.27
C MET A 1 0.21 12.33 -26.84
N SER A 2 0.91 12.80 -25.81
CA SER A 2 2.21 12.25 -25.40
C SER A 2 2.03 10.85 -24.81
N LEU A 3 2.69 9.84 -25.40
CA LEU A 3 2.75 8.49 -24.83
C LEU A 3 3.47 8.54 -23.48
N ARG A 4 2.72 8.63 -22.38
CA ARG A 4 3.29 8.39 -21.05
C ARG A 4 3.66 6.92 -21.01
N ARG A 5 4.97 6.64 -21.06
CA ARG A 5 5.55 5.30 -21.00
C ARG A 5 5.11 4.65 -19.68
N GLY A 6 4.09 3.79 -19.73
CA GLY A 6 3.55 3.10 -18.56
C GLY A 6 4.55 2.11 -17.97
N ILE A 7 4.39 1.81 -16.68
CA ILE A 7 5.19 0.84 -15.94
C ILE A 7 4.69 -0.56 -16.34
N PRO A 8 5.55 -1.47 -16.82
CA PRO A 8 5.14 -2.83 -17.13
C PRO A 8 4.86 -3.62 -15.84
N THR A 9 3.85 -4.48 -15.88
CA THR A 9 3.51 -5.45 -14.82
C THR A 9 3.01 -6.75 -15.45
N ASP A 10 3.30 -7.88 -14.83
CA ASP A 10 2.84 -9.20 -15.32
C ASP A 10 1.39 -9.50 -14.92
N GLN A 11 0.90 -8.87 -13.85
CA GLN A 11 -0.47 -8.99 -13.37
C GLN A 11 -0.99 -7.67 -12.82
N LEU A 12 -2.21 -7.29 -13.23
CA LEU A 12 -2.84 -6.07 -12.75
C LEU A 12 -3.23 -6.16 -11.26
N THR A 13 -3.64 -7.33 -10.80
CA THR A 13 -4.06 -7.61 -9.41
C THR A 13 -3.03 -7.15 -8.38
N ASN A 14 -1.73 -7.36 -8.64
CA ASN A 14 -0.64 -6.92 -7.77
C ASN A 14 -0.61 -5.39 -7.61
N VAL A 15 -0.81 -4.66 -8.71
CA VAL A 15 -0.84 -3.19 -8.71
C VAL A 15 -2.04 -2.68 -7.93
N LEU A 16 -3.22 -3.28 -8.14
CA LEU A 16 -4.43 -2.94 -7.38
C LEU A 16 -4.18 -3.12 -5.88
N GLN A 17 -3.61 -4.25 -5.46
CA GLN A 17 -3.34 -4.54 -4.06
C GLN A 17 -2.38 -3.52 -3.43
N VAL A 18 -1.31 -3.14 -4.14
CA VAL A 18 -0.35 -2.11 -3.65
C VAL A 18 -1.04 -0.75 -3.45
N ILE A 19 -1.92 -0.35 -4.37
CA ILE A 19 -2.67 0.92 -4.27
C ILE A 19 -3.64 0.88 -3.08
N GLN A 20 -4.34 -0.25 -2.90
CA GLN A 20 -5.28 -0.46 -1.79
C GLN A 20 -4.56 -0.43 -0.44
N LEU A 21 -3.46 -1.18 -0.29
CA LEU A 21 -2.62 -1.21 0.92
C LEU A 21 -2.04 0.16 1.24
N GLY A 22 -1.59 0.88 0.21
CA GLY A 22 -1.07 2.24 0.35
C GLY A 22 -2.14 3.32 0.58
N ARG A 23 -3.42 2.94 0.62
CA ARG A 23 -4.58 3.85 0.75
C ARG A 23 -4.53 5.03 -0.22
N ARG A 24 -4.01 4.81 -1.42
CA ARG A 24 -3.78 5.89 -2.38
C ARG A 24 -5.11 6.32 -3.03
N THR A 25 -5.23 7.61 -3.29
CA THR A 25 -6.34 8.22 -4.03
C THR A 25 -5.82 8.63 -5.39
N GLY A 26 -6.53 8.32 -6.46
CA GLY A 26 -6.04 8.60 -7.81
C GLY A 26 -6.73 7.78 -8.89
N GLN A 27 -6.22 7.93 -10.11
CA GLN A 27 -6.71 7.27 -11.31
C GLN A 27 -5.61 6.36 -11.86
N LEU A 28 -5.94 5.10 -12.05
CA LEU A 28 -5.07 4.08 -12.62
C LEU A 28 -5.54 3.80 -14.05
N SER A 29 -4.74 4.20 -15.02
CA SER A 29 -4.95 3.85 -16.43
C SER A 29 -4.10 2.64 -16.77
N VAL A 30 -4.70 1.62 -17.36
CA VAL A 30 -4.05 0.35 -17.72
C VAL A 30 -4.26 0.06 -19.19
N GLU A 31 -3.26 -0.56 -19.79
CA GLU A 31 -3.22 -0.85 -21.21
C GLU A 31 -2.62 -2.24 -21.43
N ARG A 32 -3.27 -3.04 -22.27
CA ARG A 32 -2.81 -4.36 -22.68
C ARG A 32 -2.86 -4.50 -24.20
N GLY A 33 -1.94 -5.28 -24.75
CA GLY A 33 -1.88 -5.58 -26.18
C GLY A 33 -1.08 -4.53 -26.97
N GLU A 34 -0.93 -4.79 -28.27
CA GLU A 34 -0.22 -3.91 -29.20
C GLU A 34 -1.06 -3.71 -30.47
N GLY A 35 -0.94 -2.53 -31.08
CA GLY A 35 -1.62 -2.22 -32.34
C GLY A 35 -3.15 -2.21 -32.22
N THR A 36 -3.82 -3.04 -33.02
CA THR A 36 -5.29 -3.08 -33.16
C THR A 36 -6.00 -3.84 -32.05
N GLN A 37 -5.28 -4.67 -31.27
CA GLN A 37 -5.80 -5.38 -30.10
C GLN A 37 -5.49 -4.65 -28.79
N ARG A 38 -5.25 -3.34 -28.87
CA ARG A 38 -4.97 -2.53 -27.69
C ARG A 38 -6.25 -2.33 -26.89
N GLU A 39 -6.29 -2.95 -25.72
CA GLU A 39 -7.36 -2.76 -24.75
C GLU A 39 -6.91 -1.76 -23.69
N THR A 40 -7.77 -0.82 -23.35
CA THR A 40 -7.51 0.17 -22.30
C THR A 40 -8.57 0.08 -21.21
N GLY A 41 -8.11 0.09 -19.97
CA GLY A 41 -8.93 0.14 -18.78
C GLY A 41 -8.56 1.31 -17.89
N GLU A 42 -9.51 1.72 -17.06
CA GLU A 42 -9.34 2.80 -16.12
C GLU A 42 -10.04 2.49 -14.81
N ILE A 43 -9.36 2.76 -13.70
CA ILE A 43 -9.84 2.47 -12.35
C ILE A 43 -9.60 3.69 -11.47
N THR A 44 -10.66 4.17 -10.81
CA THR A 44 -10.61 5.29 -9.88
C THR A 44 -10.57 4.78 -8.45
N PHE A 45 -9.64 5.34 -7.67
CA PHE A 45 -9.41 5.03 -6.27
C PHE A 45 -9.69 6.23 -5.38
N ALA A 46 -10.36 6.00 -4.25
CA ALA A 46 -10.50 6.93 -3.15
C ALA A 46 -10.09 6.26 -1.84
N ASN A 47 -9.07 6.79 -1.17
CA ASN A 47 -8.54 6.26 0.09
C ASN A 47 -8.20 4.75 0.03
N GLY A 48 -7.66 4.28 -1.10
CA GLY A 48 -7.40 2.85 -1.33
C GLY A 48 -8.62 2.00 -1.66
N HIS A 49 -9.82 2.56 -1.79
CA HIS A 49 -11.00 1.84 -2.26
C HIS A 49 -11.27 2.15 -3.73
N ILE A 50 -11.67 1.14 -4.49
CA ILE A 50 -12.06 1.30 -5.90
C ILE A 50 -13.47 1.88 -5.92
N THR A 51 -13.63 3.07 -6.49
CA THR A 51 -14.92 3.78 -6.59
C THR A 51 -15.54 3.66 -7.98
N ALA A 52 -14.72 3.51 -9.02
CA ALA A 52 -15.18 3.30 -10.39
C ALA A 52 -14.15 2.47 -11.16
N ALA A 53 -14.63 1.71 -12.15
CA ALA A 53 -13.80 1.01 -13.11
C ALA A 53 -14.50 1.01 -14.47
N GLN A 54 -13.72 1.13 -15.54
CA GLN A 54 -14.21 1.08 -16.92
C GLN A 54 -13.18 0.39 -17.82
N SER A 55 -13.66 -0.35 -18.81
CA SER A 55 -12.81 -1.03 -19.80
C SER A 55 -13.57 -1.15 -21.11
N GLY A 56 -13.31 -0.21 -22.03
CA GLY A 56 -14.05 -0.12 -23.30
C GLY A 56 -15.54 0.13 -23.05
N GLN A 57 -16.38 -0.88 -23.32
CA GLN A 57 -17.84 -0.82 -23.12
C GLN A 57 -18.28 -1.35 -21.74
N LEU A 58 -17.39 -1.99 -20.99
CA LEU A 58 -17.70 -2.50 -19.65
C LEU A 58 -17.51 -1.40 -18.62
N ASP A 59 -18.41 -1.32 -17.65
CA ASP A 59 -18.38 -0.39 -16.53
C ASP A 59 -18.56 -1.09 -15.16
N GLY A 60 -18.21 -0.37 -14.10
CA GLY A 60 -18.42 -0.77 -12.71
C GLY A 60 -17.75 -2.10 -12.34
N ARG A 61 -18.55 -3.01 -11.76
CA ARG A 61 -18.05 -4.29 -11.25
C ARG A 61 -17.59 -5.23 -12.38
N MET A 62 -18.31 -5.24 -13.50
CA MET A 62 -17.98 -6.09 -14.64
C MET A 62 -16.64 -5.70 -15.28
N ALA A 63 -16.41 -4.39 -15.44
CA ALA A 63 -15.12 -3.88 -15.87
C ALA A 63 -14.00 -4.30 -14.93
N LEU A 64 -14.22 -4.17 -13.62
CA LEU A 64 -13.21 -4.54 -12.62
C LEU A 64 -12.87 -6.03 -12.68
N ASP A 65 -13.87 -6.91 -12.76
CA ASP A 65 -13.63 -8.35 -12.80
C ASP A 65 -12.98 -8.77 -14.13
N TRP A 66 -13.32 -8.12 -15.25
CA TRP A 66 -12.59 -8.27 -16.52
C TRP A 66 -11.13 -7.84 -16.40
N LEU A 67 -10.85 -6.64 -15.86
CA LEU A 67 -9.50 -6.11 -15.69
C LEU A 67 -8.63 -7.00 -14.79
N LYS A 68 -9.20 -7.65 -13.77
CA LYS A 68 -8.46 -8.62 -12.93
C LYS A 68 -7.98 -9.85 -13.69
N THR A 69 -8.62 -10.22 -14.81
CA THR A 69 -8.16 -11.33 -15.64
C THR A 69 -6.98 -10.96 -16.54
N TRP A 70 -6.59 -9.69 -16.59
CA TRP A 70 -5.48 -9.24 -17.43
C TRP A 70 -4.14 -9.69 -16.85
N GLY A 71 -3.38 -10.40 -17.70
CA GLY A 71 -1.98 -10.74 -17.46
C GLY A 71 -1.05 -9.55 -17.76
N PRO A 72 0.00 -9.74 -18.60
CA PRO A 72 0.98 -8.70 -18.87
C PRO A 72 0.34 -7.42 -19.41
N CYS A 73 0.51 -6.32 -18.69
CA CYS A 73 -0.04 -5.01 -19.04
C CYS A 73 0.90 -3.87 -18.61
N ARG A 74 0.59 -2.66 -19.07
CA ARG A 74 1.26 -1.43 -18.67
C ARG A 74 0.28 -0.57 -17.91
N PHE A 75 0.75 0.11 -16.87
CA PHE A 75 -0.09 1.00 -16.09
C PHE A 75 0.54 2.36 -15.84
N VAL A 76 -0.32 3.35 -15.61
CA VAL A 76 0.03 4.70 -15.18
C VAL A 76 -0.91 5.07 -14.05
N PHE A 77 -0.36 5.45 -12.89
CA PHE A 77 -1.14 5.95 -11.77
C PHE A 77 -0.96 7.46 -11.63
N VAL A 78 -2.06 8.20 -11.70
CA VAL A 78 -2.10 9.66 -11.51
C VAL A 78 -2.71 9.94 -10.14
N ASN A 79 -1.91 10.50 -9.23
CA ASN A 79 -2.38 10.88 -7.90
C ASN A 79 -3.21 12.17 -8.00
N THR A 80 -4.52 12.07 -7.74
CA THR A 80 -5.44 13.21 -7.78
C THR A 80 -5.50 13.97 -6.44
N GLN A 81 -4.77 13.50 -5.41
CA GLN A 81 -4.77 14.11 -4.08
C GLN A 81 -3.87 15.35 -3.95
N THR A 82 -3.16 15.74 -5.02
CA THR A 82 -2.03 16.69 -4.90
C THR A 82 -2.41 18.17 -4.71
N ASP A 83 -3.67 18.60 -4.84
CA ASP A 83 -3.99 20.05 -4.76
C ASP A 83 -5.26 20.38 -3.94
N ARG A 84 -5.18 20.22 -2.61
CA ARG A 84 -6.18 20.86 -1.71
C ARG A 84 -5.61 21.62 -0.51
N ILE A 85 -4.31 21.89 -0.45
CA ILE A 85 -3.71 22.61 0.71
C ILE A 85 -3.35 24.08 0.41
N THR A 86 -3.59 24.58 -0.80
CA THR A 86 -3.48 26.03 -1.06
C THR A 86 -4.66 26.50 -1.90
N GLY A 87 -5.61 27.20 -1.27
CA GLY A 87 -6.75 27.85 -1.93
C GLY A 87 -6.31 28.91 -2.97
N PRO A 88 -7.25 29.40 -3.78
CA PRO A 88 -8.14 30.43 -3.27
C PRO A 88 -9.64 30.18 -3.54
N MET A 89 -10.42 30.94 -2.79
CA MET A 89 -11.87 31.08 -2.70
C MET A 89 -12.71 30.91 -3.99
N THR A 90 -13.81 30.18 -3.81
CA THR A 90 -15.20 30.50 -4.22
C THR A 90 -15.46 30.86 -5.68
N ASN A 91 -16.20 29.99 -6.40
CA ASN A 91 -17.39 30.45 -7.12
C ASN A 91 -18.47 29.38 -7.08
N ILE A 92 -19.57 29.69 -6.40
CA ILE A 92 -20.76 28.85 -6.27
C ILE A 92 -21.63 29.17 -7.47
N GLN A 93 -21.69 28.27 -8.45
CA GLN A 93 -22.71 28.35 -9.50
C GLN A 93 -23.83 27.37 -9.17
N MET A 94 -24.88 27.93 -8.56
CA MET A 94 -26.15 27.25 -8.30
C MET A 94 -26.75 26.72 -9.59
N SER A 95 -27.04 25.42 -9.64
CA SER A 95 -27.96 24.83 -10.62
C SER A 95 -29.23 24.42 -9.89
N PRO A 96 -30.42 24.81 -10.37
CA PRO A 96 -31.69 24.52 -9.69
C PRO A 96 -32.06 23.04 -9.82
N SER A 97 -32.40 22.47 -8.67
CA SER A 97 -32.92 21.13 -8.42
C SER A 97 -34.30 20.90 -9.04
N THR A 98 -34.45 19.81 -9.80
CA THR A 98 -35.75 19.20 -10.09
C THR A 98 -36.04 18.09 -9.06
N PRO A 99 -37.22 18.07 -8.42
CA PRO A 99 -37.63 16.99 -7.53
C PRO A 99 -38.22 15.86 -8.36
N SER A 100 -37.67 14.64 -8.26
CA SER A 100 -38.29 13.44 -8.83
C SER A 100 -38.55 12.40 -7.74
N THR A 101 -39.82 12.39 -7.35
CA THR A 101 -40.66 11.32 -6.81
C THR A 101 -40.07 9.91 -6.74
N LEU A 102 -39.97 9.39 -5.51
CA LEU A 102 -39.88 7.97 -5.19
C LEU A 102 -41.27 7.32 -5.25
N PRO A 103 -41.41 6.14 -5.89
CA PRO A 103 -42.42 5.17 -5.51
C PRO A 103 -41.80 4.02 -4.71
N THR A 104 -42.32 3.87 -3.49
CA THR A 104 -42.68 2.61 -2.84
C THR A 104 -42.69 1.39 -3.73
N THR A 105 -41.90 0.35 -3.42
CA THR A 105 -42.44 -1.02 -3.25
C THR A 105 -41.47 -1.94 -2.51
N ARG A 106 -41.95 -2.45 -1.39
CA ARG A 106 -41.37 -3.51 -0.56
C ARG A 106 -41.87 -4.85 -1.09
N PRO A 107 -41.01 -5.87 -1.25
CA PRO A 107 -41.44 -7.24 -1.10
C PRO A 107 -40.79 -7.89 0.12
N SER A 108 -41.67 -8.52 0.90
CA SER A 108 -41.43 -9.40 2.04
C SER A 108 -40.92 -10.78 1.57
N PHE A 109 -40.69 -11.68 2.55
CA PHE A 109 -40.50 -13.15 2.49
C PHE A 109 -39.06 -13.66 2.75
N PRO A 110 -38.89 -14.90 3.25
CA PRO A 110 -39.20 -15.30 4.62
C PRO A 110 -37.99 -15.92 5.36
N ALA A 111 -38.14 -16.09 6.66
CA ALA A 111 -37.21 -16.82 7.53
C ALA A 111 -37.13 -18.30 7.17
N ILE A 112 -35.92 -18.87 7.17
CA ILE A 112 -35.71 -20.31 7.33
C ILE A 112 -34.52 -20.55 8.27
N SER A 113 -34.86 -21.17 9.39
CA SER A 113 -33.99 -21.73 10.42
C SER A 113 -33.17 -22.91 9.88
N SER A 114 -31.92 -23.05 10.32
CA SER A 114 -31.30 -24.38 10.48
C SER A 114 -30.39 -24.40 11.70
N THR A 115 -30.98 -24.93 12.77
CA THR A 115 -30.36 -25.57 13.91
C THR A 115 -29.74 -26.91 13.49
N THR A 116 -28.50 -27.19 13.91
CA THR A 116 -28.01 -28.48 14.47
C THR A 116 -26.47 -28.46 14.66
N ASP A 117 -26.03 -28.04 15.84
CA ASP A 117 -25.25 -28.74 16.90
C ASP A 117 -24.35 -29.98 16.58
N PRO A 118 -23.57 -30.52 17.54
CA PRO A 118 -22.10 -30.44 17.61
C PRO A 118 -21.41 -31.83 17.49
N LYS A 119 -20.10 -31.89 17.24
CA LYS A 119 -19.24 -32.98 17.78
C LYS A 119 -17.74 -32.83 17.46
N GLN A 120 -16.95 -32.89 18.55
CA GLN A 120 -15.78 -33.78 18.74
C GLN A 120 -14.58 -33.64 17.77
N ARG A 121 -13.35 -33.37 18.21
CA ARG A 121 -12.62 -33.99 19.33
C ARG A 121 -11.48 -33.08 19.82
N ALA A 122 -11.34 -33.01 21.14
CA ALA A 122 -10.04 -32.79 21.79
C ALA A 122 -9.17 -34.05 21.62
N ILE A 123 -7.92 -33.87 21.22
CA ILE A 123 -6.87 -34.88 21.40
C ILE A 123 -5.70 -34.17 22.08
N THR A 124 -5.59 -34.46 23.37
CA THR A 124 -4.46 -34.21 24.25
C THR A 124 -3.29 -35.10 23.82
N GLY A 125 -2.16 -34.49 23.50
CA GLY A 125 -0.87 -35.16 23.37
C GLY A 125 0.23 -34.28 23.97
N PRO A 126 0.98 -34.74 24.99
CA PRO A 126 2.10 -34.00 25.54
C PRO A 126 3.35 -34.32 24.70
N LEU A 127 3.65 -33.47 23.73
CA LEU A 127 4.95 -33.49 23.06
C LEU A 127 5.85 -32.43 23.69
N GLN A 128 6.95 -32.91 24.24
CA GLN A 128 8.01 -32.16 24.90
C GLN A 128 8.43 -30.96 24.06
N ALA A 129 8.26 -29.77 24.64
CA ALA A 129 8.83 -28.53 24.13
C ALA A 129 10.36 -28.62 24.23
N MET A 130 11.01 -29.05 23.14
CA MET A 130 12.40 -28.65 22.91
C MET A 130 12.39 -27.13 22.72
N GLN A 131 12.76 -26.40 23.78
CA GLN A 131 13.18 -25.00 23.72
C GLN A 131 14.43 -24.90 22.84
N GLN A 132 14.23 -24.93 21.53
CA GLN A 132 15.18 -24.33 20.60
C GLN A 132 14.98 -22.82 20.75
N GLN A 133 15.87 -22.17 21.50
CA GLN A 133 15.99 -20.72 21.45
C GLN A 133 16.19 -20.34 19.98
N PRO A 134 15.27 -19.60 19.35
CA PRO A 134 15.46 -19.17 17.98
C PRO A 134 16.77 -18.37 17.92
N PRO A 135 17.60 -18.55 16.86
CA PRO A 135 18.74 -17.67 16.64
C PRO A 135 18.17 -16.25 16.59
N THR A 136 18.48 -15.49 17.63
CA THR A 136 18.16 -14.09 17.72
C THR A 136 18.89 -13.40 16.57
N LEU A 137 18.17 -13.19 15.47
CA LEU A 137 18.61 -12.34 14.36
C LEU A 137 18.64 -10.91 14.91
N TYR A 138 19.73 -10.58 15.61
CA TYR A 138 19.92 -9.26 16.19
C TYR A 138 20.02 -8.24 15.05
N GLY A 139 19.09 -7.29 15.04
CA GLY A 139 19.16 -6.12 14.17
C GLY A 139 20.16 -5.09 14.72
N PRO A 140 20.47 -4.03 13.96
CA PRO A 140 21.24 -2.90 14.49
C PRO A 140 20.56 -2.36 15.75
N GLN A 141 21.35 -2.02 16.77
CA GLN A 141 20.82 -1.49 18.04
C GLN A 141 21.27 -0.05 18.24
N ARG A 142 20.42 0.77 18.88
CA ARG A 142 20.81 2.13 19.28
C ARG A 142 21.68 2.05 20.53
N THR A 143 22.82 2.74 20.52
CA THR A 143 23.72 2.83 21.68
C THR A 143 23.32 3.92 22.67
N CYS A 144 22.46 4.86 22.24
CA CYS A 144 22.03 6.01 23.03
C CYS A 144 20.53 6.29 22.86
N ALA A 145 19.98 7.13 23.73
CA ALA A 145 18.60 7.58 23.65
C ALA A 145 18.34 8.36 22.34
N ALA A 146 17.11 8.27 21.82
CA ALA A 146 16.75 8.83 20.52
C ALA A 146 17.06 10.34 20.39
N ASP A 147 16.78 11.12 21.44
CA ASP A 147 17.04 12.56 21.45
C ASP A 147 18.54 12.88 21.41
N GLU A 148 19.36 12.08 22.09
CA GLU A 148 20.82 12.26 22.11
C GLU A 148 21.42 11.90 20.74
N GLY A 149 20.98 10.78 20.15
CA GLY A 149 21.42 10.38 18.81
C GLY A 149 21.04 11.40 17.73
N LEU A 150 19.84 12.00 17.83
CA LEU A 150 19.42 13.08 16.93
C LEU A 150 20.29 14.35 17.07
N LYS A 151 20.70 14.70 18.30
CA LYS A 151 21.64 15.82 18.53
C LYS A 151 23.00 15.53 17.90
N ARG A 152 23.55 14.33 18.08
CA ARG A 152 24.82 13.92 17.46
C ARG A 152 24.73 13.90 15.92
N LEU A 153 23.61 13.45 15.37
CA LEU A 153 23.33 13.51 13.92
C LEU A 153 23.27 14.94 13.39
N ALA A 154 22.69 15.87 14.16
CA ALA A 154 22.67 17.28 13.81
C ALA A 154 24.09 17.87 13.82
N GLN A 155 24.89 17.56 14.84
CA GLN A 155 26.30 18.00 14.93
C GLN A 155 27.17 17.44 13.78
N ALA A 156 26.90 16.21 13.34
CA ALA A 156 27.61 15.58 12.24
C ALA A 156 27.12 16.03 10.83
N ASN A 157 26.20 17.01 10.75
CA ASN A 157 25.56 17.43 9.50
C ASN A 157 24.95 16.26 8.69
N ALA A 158 24.48 15.23 9.38
CA ALA A 158 23.94 14.05 8.73
C ALA A 158 22.70 14.40 7.91
N SER A 159 22.43 13.66 6.82
CA SER A 159 21.30 13.97 5.95
C SER A 159 19.95 13.65 6.62
N ARG A 160 18.85 14.15 6.05
CA ARG A 160 17.48 13.79 6.51
C ARG A 160 17.26 12.28 6.52
N LEU A 161 17.91 11.59 5.59
CA LEU A 161 17.81 10.16 5.40
C LEU A 161 18.50 9.39 6.54
N HIS A 162 19.66 9.86 7.03
CA HIS A 162 20.31 9.30 8.22
C HIS A 162 19.40 9.37 9.45
N ARG A 163 18.76 10.53 9.68
CA ARG A 163 17.81 10.72 10.78
C ARG A 163 16.61 9.79 10.66
N HIS A 164 16.08 9.63 9.45
CA HIS A 164 14.95 8.73 9.21
C HIS A 164 15.32 7.27 9.48
N LEU A 165 16.46 6.79 8.97
CA LEU A 165 16.93 5.43 9.24
C LEU A 165 17.18 5.20 10.74
N TYR A 166 17.82 6.16 11.42
CA TYR A 166 18.04 6.09 12.86
C TYR A 166 16.74 5.94 13.65
N LEU A 167 15.68 6.67 13.28
CA LEU A 167 14.36 6.58 13.90
C LEU A 167 13.65 5.24 13.68
N LEU A 168 14.01 4.49 12.64
CA LEU A 168 13.47 3.14 12.38
C LEU A 168 14.19 2.03 13.17
N ILE A 169 15.42 2.26 13.63
CA ILE A 169 16.21 1.28 14.36
C ILE A 169 15.69 1.14 15.80
N ASP A 170 14.97 0.07 16.10
CA ASP A 170 14.43 -0.24 17.43
C ASP A 170 15.11 -1.47 18.09
N GLY A 171 16.14 -2.04 17.45
CA GLY A 171 16.86 -3.22 17.90
C GLY A 171 16.22 -4.56 17.50
N ASN A 172 15.01 -4.54 16.95
CA ASN A 172 14.27 -5.75 16.57
C ASN A 172 14.16 -5.94 15.05
N ARG A 173 14.50 -4.92 14.25
CA ARG A 173 14.37 -4.97 12.80
C ARG A 173 15.63 -5.49 12.12
N PRO A 174 15.54 -6.57 11.32
CA PRO A 174 16.65 -7.03 10.52
C PRO A 174 16.93 -6.06 9.36
N PHE A 175 18.15 -6.13 8.83
CA PHE A 175 18.59 -5.29 7.70
C PHE A 175 17.63 -5.33 6.51
N THR A 176 17.13 -6.51 6.14
CA THR A 176 16.19 -6.69 5.02
C THR A 176 14.88 -5.94 5.21
N GLU A 177 14.40 -5.81 6.45
CA GLU A 177 13.19 -5.04 6.77
C GLU A 177 13.47 -3.54 6.71
N LEU A 178 14.62 -3.08 7.21
CA LEU A 178 15.04 -1.69 7.09
C LEU A 178 15.12 -1.24 5.63
N VAL A 179 15.65 -2.09 4.73
CA VAL A 179 15.69 -1.81 3.29
C VAL A 179 14.29 -1.64 2.70
N ARG A 180 13.35 -2.52 3.06
CA ARG A 180 11.96 -2.46 2.60
C ARG A 180 11.23 -1.21 3.12
N LEU A 181 11.43 -0.85 4.39
CA LEU A 181 10.82 0.34 4.99
C LEU A 181 11.36 1.63 4.40
N MET A 182 12.66 1.67 4.10
CA MET A 182 13.29 2.82 3.44
C MET A 182 12.90 2.95 1.97
N GLY A 183 12.50 1.85 1.31
CA GLY A 183 12.22 1.81 -0.12
C GLY A 183 13.45 2.15 -0.97
N ARG A 184 14.65 1.79 -0.48
CA ARG A 184 15.96 2.17 -1.04
C ARG A 184 16.74 0.92 -1.46
N GLN A 185 17.83 1.12 -2.21
CA GLN A 185 18.73 0.02 -2.52
C GLN A 185 19.48 -0.46 -1.27
N PRO A 186 19.76 -1.76 -1.13
CA PRO A 186 20.43 -2.31 0.04
C PRO A 186 21.83 -1.70 0.24
N GLY A 187 22.58 -1.43 -0.83
CA GLY A 187 23.90 -0.81 -0.74
C GLY A 187 23.87 0.60 -0.14
N GLU A 188 22.87 1.41 -0.49
CA GLU A 188 22.69 2.74 0.10
C GLU A 188 22.39 2.62 1.60
N VAL A 189 21.45 1.75 1.98
CA VAL A 189 21.07 1.53 3.39
C VAL A 189 22.25 1.03 4.21
N GLN A 190 23.06 0.13 3.65
CA GLN A 190 24.28 -0.35 4.31
C GLN A 190 25.31 0.77 4.51
N GLN A 191 25.50 1.64 3.51
CA GLN A 191 26.40 2.79 3.64
C GLN A 191 25.96 3.71 4.78
N ILE A 192 24.66 4.03 4.85
CA ILE A 192 24.11 4.87 5.90
C ILE A 192 24.26 4.21 7.27
N LEU A 193 24.04 2.90 7.39
CA LEU A 193 24.27 2.18 8.66
C LEU A 193 25.73 2.28 9.11
N ARG A 194 26.71 2.14 8.21
CA ARG A 194 28.13 2.36 8.55
C ARG A 194 28.41 3.79 8.97
N ASP A 195 27.79 4.77 8.33
CA ASP A 195 27.95 6.17 8.70
C ASP A 195 27.36 6.44 10.10
N LEU A 196 26.21 5.86 10.42
CA LEU A 196 25.61 5.92 11.76
C LEU A 196 26.47 5.23 12.83
N GLU A 197 27.08 4.08 12.51
CA GLU A 197 28.00 3.37 13.39
C GLU A 197 29.27 4.17 13.64
N ARG A 198 29.84 4.80 12.60
CA ARG A 198 31.02 5.68 12.71
C ARG A 198 30.75 6.90 13.59
N ILE A 199 29.51 7.41 13.62
CA ILE A 199 29.09 8.49 14.53
C ILE A 199 28.93 7.97 15.99
N GLY A 200 28.88 6.65 16.18
CA GLY A 200 28.81 5.99 17.48
C GLY A 200 27.41 5.96 18.10
N ILE A 201 26.37 6.13 17.28
CA ILE A 201 24.96 6.20 17.75
C ILE A 201 24.19 4.88 17.56
N ILE A 202 24.73 3.96 16.77
CA ILE A 202 24.23 2.60 16.62
C ILE A 202 25.40 1.61 16.70
N GLN A 203 25.06 0.36 16.98
CA GLN A 203 25.97 -0.77 16.92
C GLN A 203 25.38 -1.84 16.01
N ILE A 204 26.17 -2.31 15.05
CA ILE A 204 25.80 -3.41 14.17
C ILE A 204 26.42 -4.69 14.78
N PRO A 205 25.62 -5.73 15.06
CA PRO A 205 26.13 -6.99 15.60
C PRO A 205 26.95 -7.80 14.58
#